data_AF-A0A820Z8K5-F1
#
_entry.id   AF-A0A820Z8K5-F1
#
_cell.length_a   1.000
_cell.length_b   1.000
_cell.length_c   1.000
_cell.angle_alpha   90.00
_cell.angle_beta   90.00
_cell.angle_gamma   90.00
#
_symmetry.space_group_name_H-M   'P 1'
#
loop_
_entity.id
_entity.type
_entity.pdbx_description
1 polymer ?
#
loop_
_entity_poly.entity_id
_entity_poly.type
_entity_poly.pdbx_seq_one_letter_code
_entity_poly.pdbx_strand_id
1 'polypeptide(L)'
;SKNEPNNLSIKGHGFFGSTNRHEVLPFEFIFTKDTKYKADIKNILSQFRLSFDELDTYCESNEWLCEINRFCLQWTPNQMKQMSEDKQVFLIEEQLNLLRGWIDKTRTFELTYSTTNSPYIIQMDCSVISQGLCNKVERIYTDFGKYLYRYACSNAQILINKFQTALEVFDQRPSAIEEFAKYASYLAPHKTELSSNQQTIEYFTSLFDMIFMHFGHLRQENENELIDKLMTDTWKLFRKKLSDAADFVAQQTLIIKQRLHDTFEKFLNQAELLYSQSTSGIFLDSTQDPMEMVKQLKKNCIDFMGLEKQLRQYAEWQALLAANSLSPTNEDQVENEDIYNVGQWSIEIDLRKDIWKYVEITSSSIKEWKNTLINKFNIRRAQEKLECWMKIAEDFKEKISEDDPIVLHWIKILQNFEQNIELLKKLLSDAMTAEQWKLLFRANGHEYDPQHNYRIQDLIDLNILQIENQDVFIQIHKQATREQKLKDKLMNMQTWLSELHYRMAKYKPPLKITTVRNRITSSYRQRLSRYRELRARTPTARKTPTEVIVTTESSIETIEEAYIMINSQEILRLIEDRLLLLYSNEPFHSNMDNRRDQFQQYYRLFDNVKEMTQLWFETQNRWIFLRSALV
;
A
#
# COMPACT_ATOMS: atom_id res chain seq x y z
N SER A 1 41.62 87.96 60.09
CA SER A 1 42.17 89.21 60.64
C SER A 1 41.04 90.19 60.89
N LYS A 2 40.96 90.67 62.15
CA LYS A 2 40.14 91.79 62.67
C LYS A 2 38.60 91.65 62.71
N ASN A 3 38.11 91.68 63.96
CA ASN A 3 36.75 91.88 64.43
C ASN A 3 36.20 93.27 64.08
N GLU A 4 34.88 93.38 63.90
CA GLU A 4 34.04 94.46 64.45
C GLU A 4 32.55 94.02 64.43
N PRO A 5 31.82 94.03 65.57
CA PRO A 5 30.38 93.86 65.62
C PRO A 5 29.68 95.20 65.84
N ASN A 6 28.49 95.44 65.27
CA ASN A 6 27.65 96.57 65.69
C ASN A 6 26.14 96.30 65.55
N ASN A 7 25.51 96.19 66.73
CA ASN A 7 24.25 96.78 67.18
C ASN A 7 22.92 96.42 66.48
N LEU A 8 22.28 95.39 67.03
CA LEU A 8 20.82 95.21 67.07
C LEU A 8 20.17 96.25 68.00
N SER A 9 19.17 96.97 67.48
CA SER A 9 18.22 97.79 68.25
C SER A 9 16.80 97.27 67.94
N ILE A 10 16.25 96.47 68.85
CA ILE A 10 14.84 96.03 68.81
C ILE A 10 14.04 97.02 69.68
N LYS A 11 13.12 97.75 69.08
CA LYS A 11 12.10 98.53 69.80
C LYS A 11 10.72 97.92 69.49
N GLY A 12 10.18 97.18 70.44
CA GLY A 12 8.77 96.79 70.45
C GLY A 12 7.92 97.87 71.14
N HIS A 13 6.69 98.08 70.67
CA HIS A 13 5.67 98.86 71.37
C HIS A 13 4.51 97.93 71.72
N GLY A 14 4.41 97.59 73.01
CA GLY A 14 3.24 96.91 73.57
C GLY A 14 2.16 97.94 73.92
N PHE A 15 0.92 97.69 73.48
CA PHE A 15 -0.26 98.43 73.92
C PHE A 15 -0.84 97.75 75.17
N PHE A 16 -0.83 98.44 76.31
CA PHE A 16 -1.64 98.10 77.46
C PHE A 16 -2.54 99.30 77.82
N GLY A 17 -3.85 99.04 77.88
CA GLY A 17 -4.74 99.67 78.85
C GLY A 17 -5.68 100.79 78.37
N SER A 18 -6.94 100.44 78.09
CA SER A 18 -8.08 101.07 78.78
C SER A 18 -9.34 100.21 78.69
N THR A 19 -9.94 100.01 79.86
CA THR A 19 -11.17 99.31 80.24
C THR A 19 -12.40 99.55 79.36
N ASN A 20 -13.01 98.47 78.85
CA ASN A 20 -14.46 98.18 78.99
C ASN A 20 -14.77 96.75 78.48
N ARG A 21 -15.36 95.92 79.36
CA ARG A 21 -15.84 94.56 79.05
C ARG A 21 -17.09 94.62 78.19
N HIS A 22 -17.01 94.28 76.92
CA HIS A 22 -18.15 93.80 76.11
C HIS A 22 -17.66 92.61 75.27
N GLU A 23 -18.21 91.44 75.58
CA GLU A 23 -18.21 90.16 74.83
C GLU A 23 -17.01 89.85 73.91
N VAL A 24 -16.10 89.01 74.43
CA VAL A 24 -15.07 88.35 73.62
C VAL A 24 -15.75 87.34 72.70
N LEU A 25 -16.07 87.76 71.47
CA LEU A 25 -16.31 86.82 70.38
C LEU A 25 -15.02 86.00 70.14
N PRO A 26 -15.10 84.71 69.77
CA PRO A 26 -13.90 83.92 69.44
C PRO A 26 -13.03 84.66 68.42
N PHE A 27 -11.71 84.63 68.56
CA PHE A 27 -10.79 85.35 67.65
C PHE A 27 -11.03 84.99 66.17
N GLU A 28 -11.47 83.76 65.87
CA GLU A 28 -11.90 83.34 64.52
C GLU A 28 -13.11 84.12 63.99
N PHE A 29 -14.05 84.51 64.86
CA PHE A 29 -15.22 85.31 64.50
C PHE A 29 -14.88 86.79 64.28
N ILE A 30 -13.80 87.26 64.92
CA ILE A 30 -13.28 88.63 64.76
C ILE A 30 -12.50 88.73 63.43
N PHE A 31 -11.59 87.79 63.15
CA PHE A 31 -10.89 87.73 61.87
C PHE A 31 -11.81 87.49 60.66
N THR A 32 -12.89 86.74 60.83
CA THR A 32 -13.90 86.56 59.77
C THR A 32 -14.81 87.78 59.59
N LYS A 33 -14.86 88.75 60.51
CA LYS A 33 -15.56 90.04 60.29
C LYS A 33 -14.62 91.18 59.91
N ASP A 34 -13.32 91.01 60.13
CA ASP A 34 -12.32 92.00 59.78
C ASP A 34 -12.16 92.10 58.25
N THR A 35 -12.61 93.23 57.70
CA THR A 35 -12.61 93.49 56.25
C THR A 35 -11.20 93.53 55.69
N LYS A 36 -10.21 93.93 56.50
CA LYS A 36 -8.81 94.01 56.09
C LYS A 36 -8.18 92.62 55.96
N TYR A 37 -8.38 91.75 56.94
CA TYR A 37 -7.90 90.37 56.89
C TYR A 37 -8.54 89.54 55.76
N LYS A 38 -9.85 89.70 55.54
CA LYS A 38 -10.55 89.10 54.39
C LYS A 38 -10.05 89.65 53.05
N ALA A 39 -9.75 90.95 52.97
CA ALA A 39 -9.16 91.54 51.77
C ALA A 39 -7.74 91.02 51.52
N ASP A 40 -6.92 90.86 52.56
CA ASP A 40 -5.55 90.35 52.46
C ASP A 40 -5.53 88.87 52.06
N ILE A 41 -6.39 88.01 52.64
CA ILE A 41 -6.53 86.61 52.18
C ILE A 41 -7.01 86.55 50.73
N LYS A 42 -8.00 87.36 50.35
CA LYS A 42 -8.49 87.40 48.97
C LYS A 42 -7.40 87.86 48.00
N ASN A 43 -6.54 88.79 48.43
CA ASN A 43 -5.40 89.27 47.66
C ASN A 43 -4.34 88.16 47.50
N ILE A 44 -3.97 87.48 48.59
CA ILE A 44 -3.03 86.34 48.56
C ILE A 44 -3.56 85.22 47.67
N LEU A 45 -4.83 84.82 47.83
CA LEU A 45 -5.45 83.80 46.97
C LEU A 45 -5.53 84.22 45.50
N SER A 46 -5.75 85.51 45.22
CA SER A 46 -5.69 86.01 43.84
C SER A 46 -4.27 86.00 43.26
N GLN A 47 -3.24 86.26 44.07
CA GLN A 47 -1.84 86.17 43.65
C GLN A 47 -1.41 84.72 43.41
N PHE A 48 -1.84 83.77 44.26
CA PHE A 48 -1.65 82.35 44.00
C PHE A 48 -2.35 81.92 42.72
N ARG A 49 -3.59 82.35 42.49
CA ARG A 49 -4.33 82.01 41.27
C ARG A 49 -3.62 82.52 40.02
N LEU A 50 -3.15 83.77 40.01
CA LEU A 50 -2.37 84.32 38.90
C LEU A 50 -1.04 83.58 38.70
N SER A 51 -0.38 83.16 39.79
CA SER A 51 0.84 82.35 39.72
C SER A 51 0.56 80.95 39.16
N PHE A 52 -0.59 80.34 39.47
CA PHE A 52 -1.01 79.07 38.89
C PHE A 52 -1.39 79.21 37.41
N ASP A 53 -2.10 80.28 37.02
CA ASP A 53 -2.43 80.56 35.62
C ASP A 53 -1.14 80.79 34.78
N GLU A 54 -0.12 81.45 35.36
CA GLU A 54 1.21 81.63 34.75
C GLU A 54 1.97 80.29 34.62
N LEU A 55 1.83 79.40 35.61
CA LEU A 55 2.39 78.05 35.55
C LEU A 55 1.67 77.17 34.52
N ASP A 56 0.35 77.28 34.38
CA ASP A 56 -0.42 76.56 33.38
C ASP A 56 -0.02 77.00 31.97
N THR A 57 0.13 78.32 31.75
CA THR A 57 0.65 78.88 30.49
C THR A 57 2.09 78.40 30.20
N TYR A 58 2.94 78.30 31.23
CA TYR A 58 4.29 77.75 31.11
C TYR A 58 4.27 76.24 30.78
N CYS A 59 3.36 75.47 31.37
CA CYS A 59 3.19 74.05 31.06
C CYS A 59 2.68 73.84 29.62
N GLU A 60 1.74 74.66 29.15
CA GLU A 60 1.25 74.66 27.77
C GLU A 60 2.37 74.98 26.77
N SER A 61 3.22 75.98 27.08
CA SER A 61 4.38 76.29 26.23
C SER A 61 5.42 75.16 26.14
N ASN A 62 5.41 74.26 27.13
CA ASN A 62 6.33 73.13 27.25
C ASN A 62 5.67 71.76 26.97
N GLU A 63 4.54 71.75 26.27
CA GLU A 63 3.81 70.51 25.90
C GLU A 63 4.68 69.53 25.10
N TRP A 64 5.67 70.02 24.35
CA TRP A 64 6.65 69.20 23.63
C TRP A 64 7.42 68.21 24.54
N LEU A 65 7.61 68.51 25.84
CA LEU A 65 8.19 67.57 26.81
C LEU A 65 7.29 66.35 27.05
N CYS A 66 5.96 66.56 27.02
CA CYS A 66 4.99 65.47 27.13
C CYS A 66 5.03 64.56 25.91
N GLU A 67 5.27 65.09 24.71
CA GLU A 67 5.46 64.30 23.50
C GLU A 67 6.70 63.41 23.57
N ILE A 68 7.84 63.97 24.01
CA ILE A 68 9.08 63.20 24.18
C ILE A 68 8.94 62.14 25.27
N ASN A 69 8.29 62.47 26.38
CA ASN A 69 8.04 61.51 27.46
C ASN A 69 7.10 60.38 27.02
N ARG A 70 6.05 60.70 26.25
CA ARG A 70 5.13 59.71 25.67
C ARG A 70 5.88 58.78 24.72
N PHE A 71 6.76 59.31 23.89
CA PHE A 71 7.63 58.51 23.02
C PHE A 71 8.56 57.59 23.84
N CYS A 72 9.24 58.12 24.87
CA CYS A 72 10.11 57.32 25.73
C CYS A 72 9.37 56.21 26.48
N LEU A 73 8.11 56.42 26.85
CA LEU A 73 7.26 55.42 27.51
C LEU A 73 6.77 54.33 26.56
N GLN A 74 6.58 54.66 25.27
CA GLN A 74 6.19 53.70 24.24
C GLN A 74 7.37 52.89 23.71
N TRP A 75 8.60 53.38 23.89
CA TRP A 75 9.81 52.75 23.39
C TRP A 75 9.98 51.33 23.93
N THR A 76 9.91 50.36 23.04
CA THR A 76 10.11 48.94 23.35
C THR A 76 11.12 48.31 22.40
N PRO A 77 11.80 47.21 22.82
CA PRO A 77 12.72 46.47 21.95
C PRO A 77 12.08 46.00 20.65
N ASN A 78 10.77 45.76 20.63
CA ASN A 78 10.04 45.32 19.43
C ASN A 78 9.84 46.46 18.42
N GLN A 79 9.59 47.68 18.87
CA GLN A 79 9.56 48.86 18.00
C GLN A 79 10.95 49.13 17.40
N MET A 80 12.01 48.86 18.16
CA MET A 80 13.40 48.96 17.68
C MET A 80 13.66 48.04 16.46
N LYS A 81 13.13 46.81 16.47
CA LYS A 81 13.28 45.84 15.37
C LYS A 81 12.44 46.20 14.15
N GLN A 82 11.17 46.54 14.37
CA GLN A 82 10.25 46.96 13.29
C GLN A 82 10.77 48.19 12.54
N MET A 83 11.47 49.09 13.25
CA MET A 83 12.05 50.29 12.66
C MET A 83 13.34 50.02 11.86
N SER A 84 14.06 48.93 12.12
CA SER A 84 15.30 48.58 11.43
C SER A 84 15.10 47.65 10.22
N GLU A 85 14.10 46.75 10.28
CA GLU A 85 13.92 45.67 9.30
C GLU A 85 13.13 46.10 8.05
N ASP A 86 12.23 47.09 8.18
CA ASP A 86 11.26 47.45 7.12
C ASP A 86 11.47 48.86 6.52
N LYS A 87 12.56 49.56 6.86
CA LYS A 87 12.75 50.98 6.48
C LYS A 87 14.00 51.23 5.65
N GLN A 88 13.85 52.14 4.68
CA GLN A 88 14.96 52.72 3.93
C GLN A 88 15.91 53.47 4.88
N VAL A 89 17.22 53.44 4.58
CA VAL A 89 18.27 54.07 5.39
C VAL A 89 17.96 55.54 5.72
N PHE A 90 17.39 56.28 4.77
CA PHE A 90 16.97 57.67 4.93
C PHE A 90 15.95 57.88 6.08
N LEU A 91 14.96 56.99 6.20
CA LEU A 91 13.95 57.10 7.27
C LEU A 91 14.55 56.80 8.64
N ILE A 92 15.59 55.97 8.71
CA ILE A 92 16.31 55.69 9.95
C ILE A 92 17.13 56.92 10.35
N GLU A 93 17.78 57.58 9.38
CA GLU A 93 18.53 58.81 9.57
C GLU A 93 17.67 59.98 10.07
N GLU A 94 16.47 60.18 9.50
CA GLU A 94 15.52 61.20 9.95
C GLU A 94 15.16 61.02 11.43
N GLN A 95 14.94 59.78 11.86
CA GLN A 95 14.60 59.47 13.26
C GLN A 95 15.79 59.68 14.20
N LEU A 96 17.01 59.36 13.78
CA LEU A 96 18.21 59.66 14.55
C LEU A 96 18.42 61.17 14.69
N ASN A 97 18.15 61.95 13.65
CA ASN A 97 18.19 63.40 13.69
C ASN A 97 17.11 64.00 14.61
N LEU A 98 15.90 63.44 14.62
CA LEU A 98 14.84 63.84 15.56
C LEU A 98 15.23 63.57 17.01
N LEU A 99 15.76 62.38 17.31
CA LEU A 99 16.24 62.03 18.66
C LEU A 99 17.38 62.96 19.11
N ARG A 100 18.31 63.26 18.20
CA ARG A 100 19.39 64.22 18.48
C ARG A 100 18.86 65.63 18.73
N GLY A 101 17.91 66.09 17.92
CA GLY A 101 17.25 67.37 18.11
C GLY A 101 16.47 67.44 19.43
N TRP A 102 15.90 66.34 19.90
CA TRP A 102 15.30 66.25 21.22
C TRP A 102 16.32 66.32 22.34
N ILE A 103 17.46 65.61 22.24
CA ILE A 103 18.56 65.69 23.22
C ILE A 103 19.07 67.14 23.35
N ASP A 104 19.29 67.80 22.22
CA ASP A 104 19.78 69.19 22.20
C ASP A 104 18.76 70.15 22.83
N LYS A 105 17.47 70.02 22.46
CA LYS A 105 16.38 70.84 23.03
C LYS A 105 16.20 70.62 24.54
N THR A 106 16.29 69.39 25.01
CA THR A 106 16.13 69.06 26.44
C THR A 106 17.35 69.50 27.26
N ARG A 107 18.53 69.57 26.64
CA ARG A 107 19.75 70.10 27.26
C ARG A 107 19.76 71.62 27.38
N THR A 108 19.11 72.33 26.45
CA THR A 108 18.96 73.80 26.49
C THR A 108 17.78 74.27 27.35
N PHE A 109 17.00 73.35 27.92
CA PHE A 109 15.82 73.67 28.72
C PHE A 109 16.19 74.33 30.06
N GLU A 110 15.43 75.35 30.46
CA GLU A 110 15.68 76.10 31.68
C GLU A 110 15.42 75.24 32.93
N LEU A 111 16.45 75.12 33.79
CA LEU A 111 16.44 74.20 34.94
C LEU A 111 15.59 74.72 36.11
N THR A 112 15.29 76.01 36.15
CA THR A 112 14.51 76.65 37.22
C THR A 112 13.59 77.71 36.64
N TYR A 113 12.28 77.54 36.81
CA TYR A 113 11.29 78.56 36.48
C TYR A 113 10.79 79.23 37.75
N SER A 114 10.72 80.56 37.74
CA SER A 114 10.20 81.36 38.84
C SER A 114 9.13 82.32 38.32
N THR A 115 7.96 82.35 38.95
CA THR A 115 6.86 83.25 38.54
C THR A 115 7.26 84.72 38.72
N THR A 116 6.87 85.57 37.77
CA THR A 116 7.34 86.96 37.67
C THR A 116 6.50 87.95 38.49
N ASN A 117 5.32 87.54 38.95
CA ASN A 117 4.42 88.36 39.74
C ASN A 117 4.84 88.37 41.24
N SER A 118 5.03 89.56 41.83
CA SER A 118 5.66 89.73 43.16
C SER A 118 4.97 88.97 44.30
N PRO A 119 5.67 88.41 45.31
CA PRO A 119 7.09 88.05 45.39
C PRO A 119 7.26 86.54 45.20
N TYR A 120 7.92 86.09 44.12
CA TYR A 120 8.46 84.72 43.92
C TYR A 120 7.78 83.61 44.75
N ILE A 121 6.47 83.44 44.56
CA ILE A 121 5.67 82.59 45.45
C ILE A 121 5.96 81.12 45.20
N ILE A 122 6.27 80.77 43.94
CA ILE A 122 6.52 79.40 43.51
C ILE A 122 7.78 79.37 42.63
N GLN A 123 8.78 78.62 43.09
CA GLN A 123 9.95 78.26 42.30
C GLN A 123 9.81 76.79 41.93
N MET A 124 9.81 76.50 40.63
CA MET A 124 9.77 75.13 40.12
C MET A 124 11.18 74.70 39.73
N ASP A 125 11.68 73.67 40.38
CA ASP A 125 12.92 73.00 39.97
C ASP A 125 12.57 71.95 38.92
N CYS A 126 12.95 72.23 37.67
CA CYS A 126 12.73 71.34 36.53
C CYS A 126 13.97 70.49 36.21
N SER A 127 15.00 70.51 37.07
CA SER A 127 16.22 69.70 36.91
C SER A 127 15.93 68.20 36.87
N VAL A 128 14.97 67.72 37.66
CA VAL A 128 14.59 66.30 37.72
C VAL A 128 13.94 65.84 36.42
N ILE A 129 13.11 66.69 35.81
CA ILE A 129 12.41 66.37 34.54
C ILE A 129 13.41 66.39 33.39
N SER A 130 14.23 67.44 33.29
CA SER A 130 15.25 67.57 32.25
C SER A 130 16.31 66.47 32.35
N GLN A 131 16.93 66.24 33.51
CA GLN A 131 17.93 65.17 33.67
C GLN A 131 17.32 63.78 33.49
N GLY A 132 16.12 63.54 34.02
CA GLY A 132 15.44 62.25 33.89
C GLY A 132 15.06 61.92 32.45
N LEU A 133 14.58 62.91 31.69
CA LEU A 133 14.15 62.75 30.30
C LEU A 133 15.34 62.78 29.33
N CYS A 134 16.30 63.71 29.49
CA CYS A 134 17.56 63.71 28.73
C CYS A 134 18.27 62.36 28.82
N ASN A 135 18.49 61.85 30.05
CA ASN A 135 19.20 60.58 30.24
C ASN A 135 18.43 59.39 29.63
N LYS A 136 17.09 59.44 29.58
CA LYS A 136 16.28 58.40 28.93
C LYS A 136 16.40 58.48 27.41
N VAL A 137 16.30 59.67 26.81
CA VAL A 137 16.43 59.85 25.36
C VAL A 137 17.86 59.53 24.90
N GLU A 138 18.88 59.93 25.64
CA GLU A 138 20.27 59.57 25.37
C GLU A 138 20.50 58.05 25.45
N ARG A 139 19.92 57.37 26.45
CA ARG A 139 19.96 55.89 26.52
C ARG A 139 19.30 55.28 25.29
N ILE A 140 18.09 55.72 24.93
CA ILE A 140 17.38 55.24 23.73
C ILE A 140 18.22 55.45 22.46
N TYR A 141 18.82 56.63 22.30
CA TYR A 141 19.69 56.96 21.17
C TYR A 141 20.92 56.03 21.10
N THR A 142 21.60 55.82 22.23
CA THR A 142 22.76 54.91 22.30
C THR A 142 22.40 53.44 22.10
N ASP A 143 21.28 52.98 22.65
CA ASP A 143 20.80 51.60 22.52
C ASP A 143 20.34 51.32 21.08
N PHE A 144 19.68 52.29 20.43
CA PHE A 144 19.28 52.17 19.04
C PHE A 144 20.48 52.12 18.09
N GLY A 145 21.50 52.97 18.30
CA GLY A 145 22.75 52.92 17.54
C GLY A 145 23.47 51.57 17.69
N LYS A 146 23.58 51.05 18.92
CA LYS A 146 24.17 49.72 19.19
C LYS A 146 23.38 48.59 18.55
N TYR A 147 22.05 48.67 18.54
CA TYR A 147 21.20 47.66 17.92
C TYR A 147 21.32 47.67 16.40
N LEU A 148 21.20 48.83 15.75
CA LEU A 148 21.36 48.97 14.30
C LEU A 148 22.71 48.44 13.83
N TYR A 149 23.76 48.72 14.62
CA TYR A 149 25.09 48.24 14.34
C TYR A 149 25.22 46.71 14.46
N ARG A 150 24.68 46.10 15.51
CA ARG A 150 24.66 44.63 15.66
C ARG A 150 23.85 43.95 14.55
N TYR A 151 22.72 44.55 14.18
CA TYR A 151 21.88 44.09 13.08
C TYR A 151 22.64 44.11 11.75
N ALA A 152 23.28 45.24 11.41
CA ALA A 152 24.09 45.38 10.21
C ALA A 152 25.26 44.38 10.18
N CYS A 153 25.99 44.21 11.30
CA CYS A 153 27.09 43.25 11.39
C CYS A 153 26.64 41.80 11.22
N SER A 154 25.52 41.41 11.85
CA SER A 154 24.98 40.05 11.75
C SER A 154 24.57 39.72 10.32
N ASN A 155 23.87 40.63 9.64
CA ASN A 155 23.43 40.42 8.27
C ASN A 155 24.59 40.47 7.27
N ALA A 156 25.56 41.37 7.47
CA ALA A 156 26.78 41.38 6.68
C ALA A 156 27.53 40.05 6.80
N GLN A 157 27.64 39.47 7.99
CA GLN A 157 28.29 38.16 8.18
C GLN A 157 27.56 37.02 7.47
N ILE A 158 26.22 37.03 7.48
CA ILE A 158 25.41 36.05 6.73
C ILE A 158 25.67 36.17 5.23
N LEU A 159 25.74 37.39 4.69
CA LEU A 159 26.06 37.65 3.29
C LEU A 159 27.49 37.22 2.94
N ILE A 160 28.47 37.55 3.78
CA ILE A 160 29.86 37.12 3.64
C ILE A 160 29.94 35.59 3.56
N ASN A 161 29.28 34.88 4.48
CA ASN A 161 29.27 33.42 4.49
C ASN A 161 28.60 32.86 3.22
N LYS A 162 27.49 33.45 2.75
CA LYS A 162 26.83 33.06 1.48
C LYS A 162 27.77 33.22 0.29
N PHE A 163 28.56 34.30 0.23
CA PHE A 163 29.51 34.50 -0.87
C PHE A 163 30.74 33.59 -0.75
N GLN A 164 31.23 33.32 0.45
CA GLN A 164 32.36 32.41 0.66
C GLN A 164 32.05 30.98 0.24
N THR A 165 30.88 30.44 0.60
CA THR A 165 30.48 29.09 0.17
C THR A 165 30.34 28.98 -1.34
N ALA A 166 29.82 30.03 -2.01
CA ALA A 166 29.74 30.05 -3.47
C ALA A 166 31.13 30.19 -4.13
N LEU A 167 32.05 30.95 -3.52
CA LEU A 167 33.44 31.09 -3.98
C LEU A 167 34.19 29.74 -3.96
N GLU A 168 34.01 28.92 -2.93
CA GLU A 168 34.61 27.58 -2.84
C GLU A 168 34.19 26.69 -4.01
N VAL A 169 32.92 26.78 -4.45
CA VAL A 169 32.42 26.02 -5.60
C VAL A 169 33.00 26.57 -6.91
N PHE A 170 33.07 27.90 -7.08
CA PHE A 170 33.60 28.51 -8.31
C PHE A 170 35.07 28.18 -8.59
N ASP A 171 35.86 27.87 -7.56
CA ASP A 171 37.27 27.51 -7.69
C ASP A 171 37.51 26.05 -8.12
N GLN A 172 36.50 25.17 -8.08
CA GLN A 172 36.66 23.74 -8.39
C GLN A 172 36.92 23.43 -9.87
N ARG A 173 36.62 24.37 -10.79
CA ARG A 173 36.85 24.30 -12.26
C ARG A 173 36.81 22.86 -12.83
N PRO A 174 35.64 22.21 -12.82
CA PRO A 174 35.53 20.81 -13.21
C PRO A 174 35.79 20.61 -14.70
N SER A 175 36.38 19.45 -15.02
CA SER A 175 36.67 19.01 -16.39
C SER A 175 35.84 17.81 -16.85
N ALA A 176 35.22 17.09 -15.90
CA ALA A 176 34.28 16.01 -16.18
C ALA A 176 32.92 16.56 -16.62
N ILE A 177 32.25 15.84 -17.53
CA ILE A 177 30.97 16.26 -18.12
C ILE A 177 29.89 16.43 -17.04
N GLU A 178 29.79 15.46 -16.11
CA GLU A 178 28.84 15.48 -14.99
C GLU A 178 29.03 16.70 -14.07
N GLU A 179 30.26 16.88 -13.60
CA GLU A 179 30.62 17.94 -12.67
C GLU A 179 30.46 19.31 -13.34
N PHE A 180 30.77 19.41 -14.63
CA PHE A 180 30.57 20.63 -15.40
C PHE A 180 29.10 20.97 -15.61
N ALA A 181 28.24 20.00 -15.94
CA ALA A 181 26.81 20.25 -16.10
C ALA A 181 26.16 20.73 -14.79
N LYS A 182 26.54 20.12 -13.66
CA LYS A 182 26.13 20.56 -12.31
C LYS A 182 26.67 21.95 -11.97
N TYR A 183 27.92 22.22 -12.30
CA TYR A 183 28.55 23.53 -12.09
C TYR A 183 27.87 24.64 -12.91
N ALA A 184 27.56 24.38 -14.18
CA ALA A 184 26.86 25.32 -15.05
C ALA A 184 25.44 25.61 -14.53
N SER A 185 24.72 24.58 -14.08
CA SER A 185 23.40 24.72 -13.45
C SER A 185 23.45 25.53 -12.15
N TYR A 186 24.50 25.34 -11.32
CA TYR A 186 24.70 26.11 -10.10
C TYR A 186 25.01 27.60 -10.36
N LEU A 187 25.66 27.91 -11.48
CA LEU A 187 26.05 29.28 -11.83
C LEU A 187 24.87 30.15 -12.32
N ALA A 188 23.89 29.55 -13.00
CA ALA A 188 22.78 30.29 -13.61
C ALA A 188 21.93 31.10 -12.60
N PRO A 189 21.50 30.56 -11.44
CA PRO A 189 20.79 31.32 -10.41
C PRO A 189 21.60 32.50 -9.86
N HIS A 190 22.89 32.30 -9.58
CA HIS A 190 23.77 33.35 -9.06
C HIS A 190 23.96 34.50 -10.04
N LYS A 191 23.91 34.22 -11.36
CA LYS A 191 23.90 35.26 -12.40
C LYS A 191 22.62 36.08 -12.39
N THR A 192 21.47 35.45 -12.15
CA THR A 192 20.16 36.14 -12.07
C THR A 192 20.02 36.95 -10.78
N GLU A 193 20.55 36.46 -9.66
CA GLU A 193 20.51 37.14 -8.36
C GLU A 193 21.52 38.29 -8.24
N LEU A 194 22.37 38.52 -9.24
CA LEU A 194 23.46 39.49 -9.15
C LEU A 194 22.97 40.92 -8.90
N SER A 195 21.87 41.33 -9.54
CA SER A 195 21.26 42.65 -9.34
C SER A 195 20.65 42.81 -7.95
N SER A 196 19.98 41.76 -7.44
CA SER A 196 19.37 41.76 -6.11
C SER A 196 20.44 41.78 -5.01
N ASN A 197 21.48 40.96 -5.12
CA ASN A 197 22.59 40.95 -4.18
C ASN A 197 23.40 42.27 -4.22
N GLN A 198 23.46 42.95 -5.36
CA GLN A 198 24.08 44.27 -5.43
C GLN A 198 23.28 45.33 -4.66
N GLN A 199 21.95 45.33 -4.80
CA GLN A 199 21.08 46.26 -4.07
C GLN A 199 21.15 46.07 -2.56
N THR A 200 21.24 44.82 -2.08
CA THR A 200 21.36 44.55 -0.64
C THR A 200 22.68 45.04 -0.07
N ILE A 201 23.78 44.91 -0.81
CA ILE A 201 25.09 45.41 -0.39
C ILE A 201 25.11 46.94 -0.37
N GLU A 202 24.58 47.60 -1.40
CA GLU A 202 24.46 49.06 -1.45
C GLU A 202 23.63 49.61 -0.27
N TYR A 203 22.56 48.90 0.11
CA TYR A 203 21.77 49.21 1.30
C TYR A 203 22.60 49.11 2.59
N PHE A 204 23.33 48.01 2.80
CA PHE A 204 24.13 47.82 4.01
C PHE A 204 25.32 48.78 4.08
N THR A 205 25.99 49.09 2.96
CA THR A 205 27.04 50.12 2.93
C THR A 205 26.48 51.48 3.31
N SER A 206 25.31 51.86 2.77
CA SER A 206 24.63 53.10 3.15
C SER A 206 24.24 53.13 4.63
N LEU A 207 23.81 51.99 5.18
CA LEU A 207 23.49 51.83 6.60
C LEU A 207 24.73 51.98 7.48
N PHE A 208 25.86 51.35 7.11
CA PHE A 208 27.13 51.50 7.83
C PHE A 208 27.63 52.94 7.80
N ASP A 209 27.58 53.61 6.65
CA ASP A 209 27.97 55.02 6.52
C ASP A 209 27.13 55.91 7.43
N MET A 210 25.81 55.72 7.45
CA MET A 210 24.92 56.47 8.35
C MET A 210 25.24 56.20 9.83
N ILE A 211 25.42 54.93 10.22
CA ILE A 211 25.78 54.59 11.61
C ILE A 211 27.10 55.26 12.01
N PHE A 212 28.11 55.26 11.12
CA PHE A 212 29.40 55.87 11.42
C PHE A 212 29.35 57.40 11.46
N MET A 213 28.48 58.04 10.68
CA MET A 213 28.24 59.48 10.74
C MET A 213 27.61 59.91 12.07
N HIS A 214 26.67 59.14 12.61
CA HIS A 214 25.96 59.46 13.86
C HIS A 214 26.64 58.97 15.13
N PHE A 215 27.35 57.85 15.05
CA PHE A 215 27.93 57.13 16.19
C PHE A 215 29.41 56.83 15.95
N GLY A 216 30.20 57.83 15.53
CA GLY A 216 31.61 57.66 15.20
C GLY A 216 32.48 57.01 16.27
N HIS A 217 32.06 56.99 17.55
CA HIS A 217 32.71 56.24 18.63
C HIS A 217 32.56 54.72 18.49
N LEU A 218 31.43 54.22 17.94
CA LEU A 218 31.21 52.81 17.64
C LEU A 218 32.17 52.27 16.57
N ARG A 219 32.81 53.16 15.79
CA ARG A 219 33.88 52.81 14.83
C ARG A 219 35.18 52.38 15.55
N GLN A 220 35.46 52.94 16.72
CA GLN A 220 36.74 52.73 17.44
C GLN A 220 36.66 51.62 18.50
N GLU A 221 35.47 51.33 19.03
CA GLU A 221 35.29 50.39 20.15
C GLU A 221 35.31 48.90 19.75
N ASN A 222 35.13 48.56 18.47
CA ASN A 222 35.00 47.17 18.03
C ASN A 222 35.92 46.88 16.82
N GLU A 223 36.42 45.64 16.69
CA GLU A 223 37.26 45.10 15.58
C GLU A 223 36.57 45.12 14.18
N ASN A 224 35.52 45.92 14.04
CA ASN A 224 34.45 45.83 13.06
C ASN A 224 34.60 46.83 11.90
N GLU A 225 35.66 47.65 11.84
CA GLU A 225 36.09 48.24 10.56
C GLU A 225 36.40 47.16 9.51
N LEU A 226 36.65 45.93 9.97
CA LEU A 226 36.87 44.79 9.10
C LEU A 226 35.59 44.32 8.44
N ILE A 227 34.41 44.35 9.06
CA ILE A 227 33.23 43.65 8.52
C ILE A 227 32.65 44.34 7.28
N ASP A 228 32.51 45.67 7.28
CA ASP A 228 32.02 46.43 6.11
C ASP A 228 33.03 46.37 4.94
N LYS A 229 34.32 46.54 5.24
CA LYS A 229 35.41 46.38 4.26
C LYS A 229 35.45 44.94 3.72
N LEU A 230 35.38 43.94 4.59
CA LEU A 230 35.39 42.52 4.23
C LEU A 230 34.13 42.14 3.45
N MET A 231 32.95 42.65 3.79
CA MET A 231 31.72 42.46 3.01
C MET A 231 31.90 43.00 1.59
N THR A 232 32.41 44.23 1.47
CA THR A 232 32.65 44.86 0.17
C THR A 232 33.73 44.12 -0.64
N ASP A 233 34.80 43.66 0.02
CA ASP A 233 35.91 42.95 -0.64
C ASP A 233 35.53 41.52 -1.05
N THR A 234 34.80 40.80 -0.20
CA THR A 234 34.24 39.48 -0.50
C THR A 234 33.22 39.55 -1.64
N TRP A 235 32.39 40.59 -1.70
CA TRP A 235 31.51 40.84 -2.83
C TRP A 235 32.26 41.13 -4.14
N LYS A 236 33.27 42.00 -4.11
CA LYS A 236 34.11 42.28 -5.29
C LYS A 236 34.79 40.99 -5.79
N LEU A 237 35.31 40.18 -4.87
CA LEU A 237 35.91 38.89 -5.19
C LEU A 237 34.89 37.93 -5.79
N PHE A 238 33.71 37.81 -5.17
CA PHE A 238 32.59 37.00 -5.66
C PHE A 238 32.19 37.40 -7.09
N ARG A 239 31.94 38.68 -7.34
CA ARG A 239 31.55 39.18 -8.67
C ARG A 239 32.61 38.88 -9.72
N LYS A 240 33.89 39.09 -9.38
CA LYS A 240 35.01 38.76 -10.29
C LYS A 240 35.04 37.28 -10.60
N LYS A 241 35.01 36.43 -9.57
CA LYS A 241 35.06 34.97 -9.72
C LYS A 241 33.84 34.41 -10.43
N LEU A 242 32.65 34.97 -10.21
CA LEU A 242 31.44 34.63 -10.95
C LEU A 242 31.56 34.99 -12.44
N SER A 243 32.13 36.15 -12.76
CA SER A 243 32.41 36.51 -14.16
C SER A 243 33.42 35.55 -14.78
N ASP A 244 34.55 35.30 -14.09
CA ASP A 244 35.58 34.36 -14.54
C ASP A 244 35.00 32.95 -14.75
N ALA A 245 34.10 32.51 -13.86
CA ALA A 245 33.39 31.24 -13.94
C ALA A 245 32.38 31.20 -15.09
N ALA A 246 31.66 32.29 -15.33
CA ALA A 246 30.72 32.41 -16.45
C ALA A 246 31.45 32.38 -17.79
N ASP A 247 32.59 33.06 -17.88
CA ASP A 247 33.45 33.06 -19.06
C ASP A 247 34.06 31.66 -19.29
N PHE A 248 34.50 30.99 -18.22
CA PHE A 248 34.95 29.60 -18.28
C PHE A 248 33.86 28.67 -18.80
N VAL A 249 32.64 28.75 -18.26
CA VAL A 249 31.50 27.95 -18.73
C VAL A 249 31.22 28.27 -20.19
N ALA A 250 31.15 29.54 -20.60
CA ALA A 250 30.92 29.91 -22.00
C ALA A 250 31.98 29.32 -22.95
N GLN A 251 33.26 29.37 -22.57
CA GLN A 251 34.36 28.82 -23.37
C GLN A 251 34.34 27.29 -23.44
N GLN A 252 34.09 26.62 -22.32
CA GLN A 252 34.11 25.15 -22.24
C GLN A 252 32.82 24.48 -22.70
N THR A 253 31.70 25.22 -22.75
CA THR A 253 30.38 24.65 -23.11
C THR A 253 30.41 23.99 -24.47
N LEU A 254 31.04 24.59 -25.49
CA LEU A 254 31.10 24.01 -26.83
C LEU A 254 31.93 22.71 -26.86
N ILE A 255 33.08 22.70 -26.18
CA ILE A 255 33.96 21.53 -26.10
C ILE A 255 33.29 20.38 -25.34
N ILE A 256 32.59 20.70 -24.24
CA ILE A 256 31.93 19.69 -23.42
C ILE A 256 30.65 19.20 -24.09
N LYS A 257 29.89 20.05 -24.79
CA LYS A 257 28.75 19.62 -25.62
C LYS A 257 29.19 18.65 -26.72
N GLN A 258 30.29 18.95 -27.42
CA GLN A 258 30.84 18.03 -28.43
C GLN A 258 31.28 16.70 -27.81
N ARG A 259 32.03 16.74 -26.70
CA ARG A 259 32.43 15.51 -25.99
C ARG A 259 31.23 14.71 -25.49
N LEU A 260 30.21 15.38 -24.97
CA LEU A 260 28.97 14.75 -24.51
C LEU A 260 28.29 14.05 -25.68
N HIS A 261 28.10 14.73 -26.80
CA HIS A 261 27.53 14.16 -28.02
C HIS A 261 28.35 12.95 -28.52
N ASP A 262 29.68 13.07 -28.65
CA ASP A 262 30.56 11.96 -29.05
C ASP A 262 30.47 10.74 -28.10
N THR A 263 30.36 10.98 -26.79
CA THR A 263 30.21 9.91 -25.81
C THR A 263 28.81 9.29 -25.87
N PHE A 264 27.78 10.10 -26.06
CA PHE A 264 26.41 9.67 -26.18
C PHE A 264 26.22 8.80 -27.43
N GLU A 265 26.71 9.25 -28.59
CA GLU A 265 26.68 8.49 -29.84
C GLU A 265 27.45 7.16 -29.73
N LYS A 266 28.60 7.14 -29.03
CA LYS A 266 29.32 5.88 -28.76
C LYS A 266 28.50 4.90 -27.93
N PHE A 267 27.83 5.39 -26.88
CA PHE A 267 26.99 4.54 -26.04
C PHE A 267 25.71 4.09 -26.76
N LEU A 268 25.13 4.95 -27.61
CA LEU A 268 24.01 4.57 -28.49
C LEU A 268 24.41 3.46 -29.46
N ASN A 269 25.53 3.61 -30.16
CA ASN A 269 26.05 2.57 -31.06
C ASN A 269 26.34 1.26 -30.32
N GLN A 270 26.84 1.32 -29.09
CA GLN A 270 27.02 0.12 -28.24
C GLN A 270 25.68 -0.50 -27.83
N ALA A 271 24.68 0.30 -27.49
CA ALA A 271 23.34 -0.16 -27.17
C ALA A 271 22.66 -0.81 -28.39
N GLU A 272 22.78 -0.22 -29.58
CA GLU A 272 22.26 -0.78 -30.84
C GLU A 272 22.98 -2.10 -31.20
N LEU A 273 24.30 -2.16 -31.00
CA LEU A 273 25.05 -3.39 -31.19
C LEU A 273 24.60 -4.50 -30.23
N LEU A 274 24.42 -4.19 -28.94
CA LEU A 274 23.95 -5.16 -27.95
C LEU A 274 22.49 -5.58 -28.21
N TYR A 275 21.67 -4.64 -28.65
CA TYR A 275 20.29 -4.90 -29.07
C TYR A 275 20.27 -5.87 -30.25
N SER A 276 20.94 -5.52 -31.36
CA SER A 276 21.01 -6.39 -32.55
C SER A 276 21.62 -7.75 -32.22
N GLN A 277 22.65 -7.81 -31.37
CA GLN A 277 23.24 -9.06 -30.90
C GLN A 277 22.27 -9.89 -30.06
N SER A 278 21.31 -9.29 -29.35
CA SER A 278 20.40 -9.99 -28.43
C SER A 278 19.06 -10.35 -29.08
N THR A 279 18.61 -9.60 -30.10
CA THR A 279 17.34 -9.83 -30.79
C THR A 279 17.51 -10.56 -32.13
N SER A 280 18.73 -10.68 -32.65
CA SER A 280 19.01 -11.32 -33.94
C SER A 280 20.11 -12.40 -33.86
N GLY A 281 20.32 -13.12 -34.97
CA GLY A 281 21.37 -14.12 -35.10
C GLY A 281 21.09 -15.38 -34.27
N ILE A 282 22.00 -15.70 -33.35
CA ILE A 282 21.93 -16.93 -32.53
C ILE A 282 20.65 -16.97 -31.67
N PHE A 283 20.12 -15.82 -31.26
CA PHE A 283 18.90 -15.73 -30.45
C PHE A 283 17.61 -15.89 -31.26
N LEU A 284 17.69 -16.17 -32.57
CA LEU A 284 16.60 -16.62 -33.45
C LEU A 284 16.76 -18.08 -33.90
N ASP A 285 17.87 -18.72 -33.54
CA ASP A 285 18.16 -20.11 -33.93
C ASP A 285 17.58 -21.10 -32.91
N SER A 286 16.57 -21.84 -33.35
CA SER A 286 15.87 -22.86 -32.54
C SER A 286 16.72 -24.09 -32.18
N THR A 287 17.92 -24.24 -32.75
CA THR A 287 18.81 -25.40 -32.48
C THR A 287 19.78 -25.18 -31.32
N GLN A 288 19.85 -23.96 -30.78
CA GLN A 288 20.77 -23.59 -29.69
C GLN A 288 20.31 -24.13 -28.32
N ASP A 289 21.24 -24.28 -27.38
CA ASP A 289 20.94 -24.74 -26.02
C ASP A 289 20.18 -23.65 -25.22
N PRO A 290 18.92 -23.87 -24.83
CA PRO A 290 18.12 -22.87 -24.13
C PRO A 290 18.77 -22.36 -22.84
N MET A 291 19.54 -23.19 -22.13
CA MET A 291 20.16 -22.80 -20.86
C MET A 291 21.29 -21.78 -21.06
N GLU A 292 22.16 -22.00 -22.05
CA GLU A 292 23.27 -21.09 -22.35
C GLU A 292 22.75 -19.77 -22.96
N MET A 293 21.70 -19.83 -23.79
CA MET A 293 21.06 -18.64 -24.36
C MET A 293 20.43 -17.74 -23.29
N VAL A 294 19.71 -18.31 -22.32
CA VAL A 294 19.16 -17.55 -21.19
C VAL A 294 20.27 -16.89 -20.36
N LYS A 295 21.41 -17.57 -20.17
CA LYS A 295 22.55 -17.02 -19.43
C LYS A 295 23.20 -15.85 -20.16
N GLN A 296 23.40 -15.96 -21.47
CA GLN A 296 23.94 -14.88 -22.30
C GLN A 296 22.98 -13.69 -22.37
N LEU A 297 21.68 -13.91 -22.57
CA LEU A 297 20.67 -12.84 -22.54
C LEU A 297 20.59 -12.14 -21.19
N LYS A 298 20.69 -12.88 -20.07
CA LYS A 298 20.74 -12.26 -18.73
C LYS A 298 21.93 -11.32 -18.59
N LYS A 299 23.11 -11.71 -19.10
CA LYS A 299 24.29 -10.86 -19.08
C LYS A 299 24.07 -9.61 -19.96
N ASN A 300 23.59 -9.80 -21.19
CA ASN A 300 23.32 -8.71 -22.11
C ASN A 300 22.27 -7.72 -21.56
N CYS A 301 21.21 -8.20 -20.89
CA CYS A 301 20.25 -7.34 -20.20
C CYS A 301 20.91 -6.47 -19.12
N ILE A 302 21.82 -7.05 -18.32
CA ILE A 302 22.52 -6.30 -17.26
C ILE A 302 23.41 -5.23 -17.87
N ASP A 303 24.17 -5.60 -18.90
CA ASP A 303 25.06 -4.68 -19.61
C ASP A 303 24.24 -3.56 -20.30
N PHE A 304 23.10 -3.90 -20.91
CA PHE A 304 22.18 -2.95 -21.54
C PHE A 304 21.51 -2.01 -20.54
N MET A 305 21.01 -2.51 -19.40
CA MET A 305 20.45 -1.65 -18.32
C MET A 305 21.50 -0.66 -17.79
N GLY A 306 22.77 -1.10 -17.70
CA GLY A 306 23.88 -0.23 -17.34
C GLY A 306 24.07 0.92 -18.35
N LEU A 307 24.02 0.60 -19.63
CA LEU A 307 24.12 1.57 -20.73
C LEU A 307 22.91 2.51 -20.80
N GLU A 308 21.69 1.99 -20.68
CA GLU A 308 20.45 2.78 -20.65
C GLU A 308 20.51 3.82 -19.52
N LYS A 309 20.94 3.41 -18.33
CA LYS A 309 21.10 4.32 -17.20
C LYS A 309 22.13 5.41 -17.50
N GLN A 310 23.25 5.07 -18.12
CA GLN A 310 24.27 6.04 -18.50
C GLN A 310 23.72 7.00 -19.55
N LEU A 311 23.07 6.51 -20.61
CA LEU A 311 22.45 7.33 -21.67
C LEU A 311 21.43 8.32 -21.11
N ARG A 312 20.58 7.90 -20.16
CA ARG A 312 19.63 8.81 -19.47
C ARG A 312 20.36 9.90 -18.68
N GLN A 313 21.45 9.56 -17.98
CA GLN A 313 22.25 10.54 -17.26
C GLN A 313 22.92 11.56 -18.20
N TYR A 314 23.43 11.12 -19.34
CA TYR A 314 23.98 12.02 -20.37
C TYR A 314 22.91 12.95 -20.94
N ALA A 315 21.70 12.44 -21.19
CA ALA A 315 20.58 13.25 -21.64
C ALA A 315 20.14 14.28 -20.59
N GLU A 316 20.15 13.93 -19.30
CA GLU A 316 19.92 14.87 -18.21
C GLU A 316 20.97 15.98 -18.18
N TRP A 317 22.25 15.65 -18.36
CA TRP A 317 23.33 16.65 -18.43
C TRP A 317 23.20 17.56 -19.64
N GLN A 318 22.75 17.01 -20.76
CA GLN A 318 22.48 17.78 -21.96
C GLN A 318 21.31 18.75 -21.76
N ALA A 319 20.21 18.29 -21.15
CA ALA A 319 19.08 19.15 -20.80
C ALA A 319 19.48 20.27 -19.83
N LEU A 320 20.33 19.98 -18.84
CA LEU A 320 20.88 20.99 -17.93
C LEU A 320 21.74 22.02 -18.65
N LEU A 321 22.57 21.59 -19.61
CA LEU A 321 23.40 22.50 -20.41
C LEU A 321 22.57 23.31 -21.42
N ALA A 322 21.50 22.73 -21.97
CA ALA A 322 20.56 23.39 -22.88
C ALA A 322 19.71 24.44 -22.17
N ALA A 323 19.19 24.14 -20.97
CA ALA A 323 18.42 25.08 -20.15
C ALA A 323 19.20 26.35 -19.76
N ASN A 324 20.53 26.24 -19.70
CA ASN A 324 21.42 27.37 -19.43
C ASN A 324 21.77 28.21 -20.67
N SER A 325 21.50 27.71 -21.89
CA SER A 325 21.63 28.45 -23.13
C SER A 325 20.29 29.05 -23.56
N LEU A 326 20.24 30.37 -23.76
CA LEU A 326 19.04 31.16 -24.08
C LEU A 326 18.38 30.86 -25.45
N SER A 327 18.70 29.77 -26.12
CA SER A 327 18.00 29.35 -27.34
C SER A 327 17.79 27.83 -27.35
N PRO A 328 16.54 27.36 -27.43
CA PRO A 328 16.26 25.97 -27.75
C PRO A 328 16.59 25.77 -29.23
N THR A 329 17.55 24.90 -29.53
CA THR A 329 17.89 24.51 -30.90
C THR A 329 17.14 23.24 -31.26
N ASN A 330 16.75 23.09 -32.53
CA ASN A 330 16.00 21.92 -33.02
C ASN A 330 16.72 20.57 -32.84
N GLU A 331 18.00 20.57 -32.45
CA GLU A 331 18.80 19.39 -32.11
C GLU A 331 18.30 18.70 -30.81
N ASP A 332 17.71 19.45 -29.87
CA ASP A 332 17.21 18.92 -28.59
C ASP A 332 15.98 17.99 -28.75
N GLN A 333 15.34 17.98 -29.93
CA GLN A 333 14.19 17.11 -30.22
C GLN A 333 14.59 15.72 -30.73
N VAL A 334 15.73 15.62 -31.43
CA VAL A 334 16.20 14.36 -32.05
C VAL A 334 16.67 13.37 -30.99
N GLU A 335 17.34 13.86 -29.95
CA GLU A 335 17.92 13.02 -28.89
C GLU A 335 16.85 12.44 -27.94
N ASN A 336 15.66 13.04 -27.88
CA ASN A 336 14.51 12.47 -27.15
C ASN A 336 13.92 11.25 -27.86
N GLU A 337 13.99 11.18 -29.19
CA GLU A 337 13.58 10.00 -29.95
C GLU A 337 14.57 8.84 -29.75
N ASP A 338 15.88 9.11 -29.68
CA ASP A 338 16.89 8.08 -29.44
C ASP A 338 16.75 7.43 -28.05
N ILE A 339 16.48 8.21 -27.01
CA ILE A 339 16.24 7.67 -25.66
C ILE A 339 14.94 6.86 -25.62
N TYR A 340 13.92 7.29 -26.36
CA TYR A 340 12.68 6.53 -26.51
C TYR A 340 12.94 5.19 -27.20
N ASN A 341 13.73 5.17 -28.27
CA ASN A 341 14.14 3.97 -29.00
C ASN A 341 14.93 3.00 -28.10
N VAL A 342 15.87 3.50 -27.29
CA VAL A 342 16.60 2.69 -26.30
C VAL A 342 15.64 2.06 -25.29
N GLY A 343 14.60 2.79 -24.88
CA GLY A 343 13.53 2.25 -24.02
C GLY A 343 12.76 1.11 -24.68
N GLN A 344 12.44 1.22 -25.98
CA GLN A 344 11.80 0.14 -26.74
C GLN A 344 12.72 -1.07 -26.89
N TRP A 345 14.00 -0.86 -27.20
CA TRP A 345 15.00 -1.93 -27.28
C TRP A 345 15.12 -2.71 -25.98
N SER A 346 15.02 -2.05 -24.82
CA SER A 346 14.99 -2.75 -23.53
C SER A 346 13.83 -3.73 -23.42
N ILE A 347 12.63 -3.31 -23.84
CA ILE A 347 11.42 -4.15 -23.79
C ILE A 347 11.60 -5.37 -24.69
N GLU A 348 12.12 -5.18 -25.90
CA GLU A 348 12.33 -6.28 -26.85
C GLU A 348 13.38 -7.29 -26.40
N ILE A 349 14.48 -6.83 -25.79
CA ILE A 349 15.50 -7.72 -25.21
C ILE A 349 14.90 -8.52 -24.04
N ASP A 350 14.09 -7.89 -23.19
CA ASP A 350 13.41 -8.56 -22.09
C ASP A 350 12.39 -9.59 -22.58
N LEU A 351 11.61 -9.27 -23.60
CA LEU A 351 10.69 -10.20 -24.25
C LEU A 351 11.45 -11.41 -24.82
N ARG A 352 12.58 -11.18 -25.49
CA ARG A 352 13.41 -12.27 -26.04
C ARG A 352 13.98 -13.16 -24.94
N LYS A 353 14.45 -12.58 -23.83
CA LYS A 353 14.91 -13.30 -22.64
C LYS A 353 13.79 -14.16 -22.03
N ASP A 354 12.59 -13.60 -21.93
CA ASP A 354 11.45 -14.32 -21.35
C ASP A 354 11.02 -15.50 -22.22
N ILE A 355 11.00 -15.35 -23.56
CA ILE A 355 10.76 -16.47 -24.47
C ILE A 355 11.75 -17.60 -24.21
N TRP A 356 13.06 -17.31 -24.26
CA TRP A 356 14.09 -18.32 -24.05
C TRP A 356 14.00 -18.98 -22.66
N LYS A 357 13.61 -18.22 -21.63
CA LYS A 357 13.36 -18.76 -20.28
C LYS A 357 12.18 -19.72 -20.28
N TYR A 358 11.08 -19.42 -20.97
CA TYR A 358 9.97 -20.36 -21.10
C TYR A 358 10.36 -21.59 -21.93
N VAL A 359 11.09 -21.43 -23.04
CA VAL A 359 11.62 -22.57 -23.82
C VAL A 359 12.51 -23.47 -22.96
N GLU A 360 13.39 -22.91 -22.13
CA GLU A 360 14.22 -23.67 -21.19
C GLU A 360 13.40 -24.42 -20.13
N ILE A 361 12.46 -23.74 -19.47
CA ILE A 361 11.58 -24.34 -18.44
C ILE A 361 10.74 -25.47 -19.04
N THR A 362 10.17 -25.26 -20.23
CA THR A 362 9.35 -26.27 -20.91
C THR A 362 10.20 -27.46 -21.38
N SER A 363 11.36 -27.22 -21.99
CA SER A 363 12.26 -28.27 -22.46
C SER A 363 12.81 -29.12 -21.32
N SER A 364 13.23 -28.49 -20.21
CA SER A 364 13.66 -29.19 -19.00
C SER A 364 12.54 -29.97 -18.34
N SER A 365 11.34 -29.39 -18.21
CA SER A 365 10.17 -30.07 -17.66
C SER A 365 9.72 -31.25 -18.53
N ILE A 366 9.68 -31.09 -19.86
CA ILE A 366 9.35 -32.18 -20.79
C ILE A 366 10.41 -33.28 -20.71
N LYS A 367 11.70 -32.93 -20.62
CA LYS A 367 12.78 -33.91 -20.43
C LYS A 367 12.65 -34.66 -19.10
N GLU A 368 12.29 -33.97 -18.02
CA GLU A 368 12.00 -34.58 -16.73
C GLU A 368 10.82 -35.54 -16.85
N TRP A 369 9.71 -35.10 -17.44
CA TRP A 369 8.52 -35.91 -17.67
C TRP A 369 8.78 -37.14 -18.53
N LYS A 370 9.53 -37.00 -19.62
CA LYS A 370 9.96 -38.14 -20.44
C LYS A 370 10.75 -39.16 -19.61
N ASN A 371 11.55 -38.72 -18.64
CA ASN A 371 12.32 -39.60 -17.76
C ASN A 371 11.53 -40.19 -16.57
N THR A 372 10.29 -39.75 -16.35
CA THR A 372 9.45 -40.31 -15.29
C THR A 372 8.89 -41.68 -15.68
N LEU A 373 8.73 -42.54 -14.68
CA LEU A 373 8.05 -43.82 -14.84
C LEU A 373 6.58 -43.60 -15.15
N ILE A 374 6.03 -44.42 -16.05
CA ILE A 374 4.62 -44.37 -16.48
C ILE A 374 3.69 -44.35 -15.26
N ASN A 375 3.91 -45.25 -14.29
CA ASN A 375 3.06 -45.39 -13.09
C ASN A 375 3.11 -44.20 -12.11
N LYS A 376 4.13 -43.34 -12.21
CA LYS A 376 4.30 -42.16 -11.34
C LYS A 376 3.95 -40.86 -12.07
N PHE A 377 3.66 -40.92 -13.36
CA PHE A 377 3.40 -39.73 -14.16
C PHE A 377 2.00 -39.18 -13.90
N ASN A 378 1.92 -37.89 -13.58
CA ASN A 378 0.65 -37.21 -13.37
C ASN A 378 0.22 -36.48 -14.64
N ILE A 379 -0.69 -37.12 -15.38
CA ILE A 379 -1.23 -36.65 -16.66
C ILE A 379 -1.95 -35.31 -16.51
N ARG A 380 -2.80 -35.19 -15.48
CA ARG A 380 -3.61 -33.98 -15.26
C ARG A 380 -2.73 -32.75 -15.04
N ARG A 381 -1.70 -32.87 -14.19
CA ARG A 381 -0.75 -31.78 -13.92
C ARG A 381 0.07 -31.39 -15.15
N ALA A 382 0.41 -32.35 -16.00
CA ALA A 382 1.13 -32.08 -17.24
C ALA A 382 0.23 -31.39 -18.28
N GLN A 383 -1.05 -31.78 -18.40
CA GLN A 383 -2.04 -31.10 -19.25
C GLN A 383 -2.27 -29.65 -18.84
N GLU A 384 -2.55 -29.39 -17.55
CA GLU A 384 -2.77 -28.04 -17.03
C GLU A 384 -1.56 -27.12 -17.30
N LYS A 385 -0.33 -27.65 -17.21
CA LYS A 385 0.89 -26.90 -17.53
C LYS A 385 1.08 -26.68 -19.02
N LEU A 386 0.79 -27.66 -19.87
CA LEU A 386 0.84 -27.49 -21.33
C LEU A 386 -0.15 -26.44 -21.81
N GLU A 387 -1.40 -26.48 -21.35
CA GLU A 387 -2.42 -25.47 -21.68
C GLU A 387 -1.96 -24.06 -21.25
N CYS A 388 -1.35 -23.94 -20.08
CA CYS A 388 -0.79 -22.68 -19.61
C CYS A 388 0.37 -22.18 -20.50
N TRP A 389 1.32 -23.05 -20.86
CA TRP A 389 2.44 -22.68 -21.73
C TRP A 389 1.99 -22.38 -23.16
N MET A 390 0.97 -23.06 -23.68
CA MET A 390 0.38 -22.77 -24.99
C MET A 390 -0.24 -21.38 -25.04
N LYS A 391 -1.03 -20.99 -24.02
CA LYS A 391 -1.56 -19.62 -23.90
C LYS A 391 -0.46 -18.57 -23.86
N ILE A 392 0.60 -18.82 -23.08
CA ILE A 392 1.74 -17.90 -23.00
C ILE A 392 2.46 -17.79 -24.36
N ALA A 393 2.59 -18.90 -25.10
CA ALA A 393 3.18 -18.90 -26.42
C ALA A 393 2.33 -18.11 -27.44
N GLU A 394 1.01 -18.22 -27.37
CA GLU A 394 0.06 -17.40 -28.15
C GLU A 394 0.18 -15.91 -27.81
N ASP A 395 0.26 -15.56 -26.51
CA ASP A 395 0.46 -14.17 -26.07
C ASP A 395 1.79 -13.58 -26.61
N PHE A 396 2.86 -14.38 -26.66
CA PHE A 396 4.14 -13.94 -27.24
C PHE A 396 4.09 -13.79 -28.76
N LYS A 397 3.28 -14.62 -29.43
CA LYS A 397 3.05 -14.53 -30.88
C LYS A 397 2.38 -13.20 -31.25
N GLU A 398 1.44 -12.72 -30.43
CA GLU A 398 0.79 -11.41 -30.63
C GLU A 398 1.73 -10.23 -30.37
N LYS A 399 2.67 -10.35 -29.42
CA LYS A 399 3.51 -9.24 -28.95
C LYS A 399 4.78 -8.97 -29.77
N ILE A 400 5.35 -9.97 -30.43
CA ILE A 400 6.63 -9.83 -31.14
C ILE A 400 6.41 -9.86 -32.66
N SER A 401 5.89 -10.97 -33.16
CA SER A 401 5.54 -11.18 -34.56
C SER A 401 4.92 -12.56 -34.71
N GLU A 402 3.99 -12.73 -35.64
CA GLU A 402 3.35 -14.03 -35.90
C GLU A 402 4.33 -15.09 -36.46
N ASP A 403 5.45 -14.64 -37.06
CA ASP A 403 6.41 -15.49 -37.76
C ASP A 403 7.72 -15.73 -36.97
N ASP A 404 7.74 -15.44 -35.66
CA ASP A 404 8.97 -15.64 -34.87
C ASP A 404 9.38 -17.12 -34.82
N PRO A 405 10.60 -17.47 -35.29
CA PRO A 405 11.01 -18.86 -35.48
C PRO A 405 11.12 -19.64 -34.16
N ILE A 406 11.40 -18.97 -33.04
CA ILE A 406 11.53 -19.63 -31.73
C ILE A 406 10.18 -19.86 -31.12
N VAL A 407 9.26 -18.90 -31.21
CA VAL A 407 7.89 -19.08 -30.75
C VAL A 407 7.22 -20.22 -31.53
N LEU A 408 7.39 -20.26 -32.86
CA LEU A 408 6.89 -21.36 -33.69
C LEU A 408 7.52 -22.70 -33.34
N HIS A 409 8.83 -22.74 -33.11
CA HIS A 409 9.51 -23.95 -32.66
C HIS A 409 9.00 -24.42 -31.29
N TRP A 410 8.81 -23.48 -30.36
CA TRP A 410 8.32 -23.75 -29.02
C TRP A 410 6.88 -24.31 -29.05
N ILE A 411 5.99 -23.70 -29.83
CA ILE A 411 4.63 -24.20 -30.08
C ILE A 411 4.69 -25.63 -30.65
N LYS A 412 5.59 -25.89 -31.62
CA LYS A 412 5.76 -27.23 -32.19
C LYS A 412 6.21 -28.27 -31.14
N ILE A 413 7.13 -27.92 -30.23
CA ILE A 413 7.51 -28.79 -29.11
C ILE A 413 6.31 -29.10 -28.22
N LEU A 414 5.53 -28.06 -27.86
CA LEU A 414 4.36 -28.20 -27.00
C LEU A 414 3.29 -29.08 -27.64
N GLN A 415 2.93 -28.84 -28.91
CA GLN A 415 1.95 -29.63 -29.67
C GLN A 415 2.39 -31.10 -29.81
N ASN A 416 3.66 -31.34 -30.11
CA ASN A 416 4.19 -32.71 -30.19
C ASN A 416 4.07 -33.43 -28.83
N PHE A 417 4.31 -32.75 -27.72
CA PHE A 417 4.16 -33.36 -26.40
C PHE A 417 2.69 -33.50 -25.98
N GLU A 418 1.82 -32.56 -26.34
CA GLU A 418 0.38 -32.63 -26.11
C GLU A 418 -0.24 -33.86 -26.76
N GLN A 419 0.08 -34.13 -28.03
CA GLN A 419 -0.34 -35.34 -28.73
C GLN A 419 0.12 -36.61 -28.00
N ASN A 420 1.34 -36.62 -27.47
CA ASN A 420 1.83 -37.73 -26.65
C ASN A 420 1.04 -37.88 -25.35
N ILE A 421 0.67 -36.77 -24.68
CA ILE A 421 -0.15 -36.81 -23.46
C ILE A 421 -1.54 -37.37 -23.72
N GLU A 422 -2.20 -37.00 -24.82
CA GLU A 422 -3.52 -37.54 -25.15
C GLU A 422 -3.51 -39.06 -25.32
N LEU A 423 -2.42 -39.61 -25.86
CA LEU A 423 -2.20 -41.05 -25.98
C LEU A 423 -1.88 -41.69 -24.62
N LEU A 424 -1.02 -41.04 -23.82
CA LEU A 424 -0.72 -41.47 -22.46
C LEU A 424 -1.96 -41.51 -21.57
N LYS A 425 -2.90 -40.57 -21.70
CA LYS A 425 -4.18 -40.55 -20.98
C LYS A 425 -5.00 -41.81 -21.20
N LYS A 426 -4.94 -42.35 -22.42
CA LYS A 426 -5.62 -43.59 -22.78
C LYS A 426 -4.80 -44.81 -22.29
N LEU A 427 -3.46 -44.81 -22.41
CA LEU A 427 -2.57 -45.87 -21.90
C LEU A 427 -2.66 -46.11 -20.40
N LEU A 428 -2.75 -45.02 -19.64
CA LEU A 428 -2.73 -45.02 -18.17
C LEU A 428 -4.13 -45.12 -17.57
N SER A 429 -5.14 -45.43 -18.37
CA SER A 429 -6.47 -45.75 -17.86
C SER A 429 -6.43 -47.07 -17.08
N ASP A 430 -7.21 -47.16 -16.00
CA ASP A 430 -7.35 -48.37 -15.18
C ASP A 430 -7.87 -49.59 -15.98
N ALA A 431 -8.30 -49.37 -17.22
CA ALA A 431 -8.73 -50.39 -18.15
C ALA A 431 -7.58 -51.25 -18.68
N MET A 432 -6.36 -50.70 -18.74
CA MET A 432 -5.20 -51.30 -19.39
C MET A 432 -4.57 -52.40 -18.53
N THR A 433 -4.78 -53.66 -18.90
CA THR A 433 -4.20 -54.83 -18.24
C THR A 433 -2.94 -55.35 -18.94
N ALA A 434 -2.15 -56.19 -18.26
CA ALA A 434 -0.91 -56.76 -18.81
C ALA A 434 -1.12 -57.50 -20.15
N GLU A 435 -2.32 -58.04 -20.41
CA GLU A 435 -2.68 -58.66 -21.70
C GLU A 435 -2.82 -57.63 -22.82
N GLN A 436 -3.39 -56.47 -22.52
CA GLN A 436 -3.56 -55.38 -23.48
C GLN A 436 -2.24 -54.65 -23.74
N TRP A 437 -1.35 -54.56 -22.74
CA TRP A 437 0.02 -54.13 -22.94
C TRP A 437 0.80 -55.10 -23.85
N LYS A 438 0.62 -56.41 -23.71
CA LYS A 438 1.19 -57.41 -24.64
C LYS A 438 0.65 -57.25 -26.06
N LEU A 439 -0.66 -57.03 -26.22
CA LEU A 439 -1.27 -56.79 -27.53
C LEU A 439 -0.74 -55.50 -28.19
N LEU A 440 -0.51 -54.47 -27.39
CA LEU A 440 -0.02 -53.18 -27.86
C LEU A 440 1.45 -53.23 -28.28
N PHE A 441 2.30 -53.89 -27.50
CA PHE A 441 3.71 -54.12 -27.89
C PHE A 441 3.79 -55.04 -29.11
N ARG A 442 2.98 -56.10 -29.18
CA ARG A 442 2.92 -57.00 -30.35
C ARG A 442 2.47 -56.29 -31.62
N ALA A 443 1.50 -55.38 -31.53
CA ALA A 443 1.05 -54.58 -32.67
C ALA A 443 2.17 -53.67 -33.23
N ASN A 444 3.11 -53.27 -32.37
CA ASN A 444 4.26 -52.44 -32.73
C ASN A 444 5.55 -53.25 -32.96
N GLY A 445 5.47 -54.59 -33.01
CA GLY A 445 6.61 -55.46 -33.30
C GLY A 445 7.56 -55.74 -32.14
N HIS A 446 7.18 -55.43 -30.90
CA HIS A 446 7.99 -55.62 -29.69
C HIS A 446 7.37 -56.65 -28.73
N GLU A 447 8.19 -57.25 -27.86
CA GLU A 447 7.73 -58.12 -26.77
C GLU A 447 7.58 -57.31 -25.48
N TYR A 448 6.44 -57.45 -24.80
CA TYR A 448 6.18 -56.78 -23.53
C TYR A 448 6.73 -57.61 -22.37
N ASP A 449 7.72 -57.07 -21.66
CA ASP A 449 8.17 -57.58 -20.37
C ASP A 449 7.40 -56.92 -19.22
N PRO A 450 6.58 -57.67 -18.44
CA PRO A 450 5.86 -57.16 -17.28
C PRO A 450 6.75 -56.74 -16.10
N GLN A 451 8.01 -57.18 -16.06
CA GLN A 451 8.94 -56.85 -14.97
C GLN A 451 9.71 -55.54 -15.21
N HIS A 452 9.63 -55.01 -16.43
CA HIS A 452 10.33 -53.80 -16.81
C HIS A 452 9.55 -52.54 -16.40
N ASN A 453 10.21 -51.63 -15.71
CA ASN A 453 9.66 -50.33 -15.32
C ASN A 453 9.87 -49.31 -16.45
N TYR A 454 9.00 -49.34 -17.46
CA TYR A 454 9.09 -48.43 -18.60
C TYR A 454 8.93 -46.94 -18.18
N ARG A 455 9.81 -46.10 -18.70
CA ARG A 455 9.69 -44.64 -18.70
C ARG A 455 8.88 -44.17 -19.90
N ILE A 456 8.42 -42.93 -19.86
CA ILE A 456 7.74 -42.31 -21.01
C ILE A 456 8.69 -42.22 -22.21
N GLN A 457 9.98 -41.96 -21.99
CA GLN A 457 11.00 -41.93 -23.02
C GLN A 457 11.13 -43.28 -23.73
N ASP A 458 11.09 -44.39 -23.00
CA ASP A 458 11.17 -45.73 -23.59
C ASP A 458 9.98 -45.99 -24.53
N LEU A 459 8.79 -45.49 -24.21
CA LEU A 459 7.62 -45.58 -25.09
C LEU A 459 7.74 -44.70 -26.35
N ILE A 460 8.42 -43.56 -26.25
CA ILE A 460 8.69 -42.68 -27.40
C ILE A 460 9.74 -43.33 -28.31
N ASP A 461 10.83 -43.85 -27.73
CA ASP A 461 11.93 -44.48 -28.46
C ASP A 461 11.51 -45.79 -29.14
N LEU A 462 10.59 -46.54 -28.52
CA LEU A 462 9.94 -47.72 -29.11
C LEU A 462 8.86 -47.37 -30.15
N ASN A 463 8.69 -46.09 -30.50
CA ASN A 463 7.70 -45.59 -31.46
C ASN A 463 6.24 -45.99 -31.13
N ILE A 464 5.97 -46.30 -29.86
CA ILE A 464 4.66 -46.75 -29.42
C ILE A 464 3.63 -45.60 -29.44
N LEU A 465 4.11 -44.36 -29.30
CA LEU A 465 3.30 -43.14 -29.26
C LEU A 465 3.18 -42.42 -30.62
N GLN A 466 3.54 -43.06 -31.74
CA GLN A 466 3.43 -42.45 -33.07
C GLN A 466 1.97 -42.35 -33.57
N ILE A 467 1.73 -41.36 -34.44
CA ILE A 467 0.41 -41.01 -35.00
C ILE A 467 -0.20 -42.18 -35.80
N GLU A 468 0.63 -42.94 -36.53
CA GLU A 468 0.19 -44.04 -37.39
C GLU A 468 -0.46 -45.19 -36.60
N ASN A 469 -0.11 -45.35 -35.32
CA ASN A 469 -0.63 -46.38 -34.45
C ASN A 469 -1.83 -45.90 -33.59
N GLN A 470 -2.30 -44.66 -33.76
CA GLN A 470 -3.42 -44.11 -32.98
C GLN A 470 -4.73 -44.89 -33.16
N ASP A 471 -4.99 -45.41 -34.36
CA ASP A 471 -6.23 -46.16 -34.61
C ASP A 471 -6.21 -47.51 -33.90
N VAL A 472 -5.08 -48.22 -33.97
CA VAL A 472 -4.84 -49.47 -33.23
C VAL A 472 -4.92 -49.20 -31.73
N PHE A 473 -4.35 -48.08 -31.29
CA PHE A 473 -4.40 -47.62 -29.91
C PHE A 473 -5.83 -47.40 -29.42
N ILE A 474 -6.63 -46.64 -30.18
CA ILE A 474 -8.02 -46.34 -29.86
C ILE A 474 -8.86 -47.62 -29.85
N GLN A 475 -8.59 -48.57 -30.75
CA GLN A 475 -9.27 -49.86 -30.78
C GLN A 475 -8.94 -50.71 -29.55
N ILE A 476 -7.67 -50.84 -29.18
CA ILE A 476 -7.22 -51.58 -27.99
C ILE A 476 -7.77 -50.93 -26.72
N HIS A 477 -7.74 -49.59 -26.62
CA HIS A 477 -8.33 -48.89 -25.48
C HIS A 477 -9.84 -49.06 -25.39
N LYS A 478 -10.56 -48.99 -26.52
CA LYS A 478 -12.01 -49.25 -26.58
C LYS A 478 -12.32 -50.68 -26.15
N GLN A 479 -11.51 -51.64 -26.57
CA GLN A 479 -11.61 -53.03 -26.12
C GLN A 479 -11.34 -53.13 -24.62
N ALA A 480 -10.27 -52.52 -24.13
CA ALA A 480 -9.89 -52.51 -22.72
C ALA A 480 -10.97 -51.92 -21.81
N THR A 481 -11.51 -50.77 -22.19
CA THR A 481 -12.59 -50.10 -21.43
C THR A 481 -13.85 -50.95 -21.40
N ARG A 482 -14.16 -51.65 -22.50
CA ARG A 482 -15.29 -52.57 -22.58
C ARG A 482 -15.05 -53.80 -21.69
N GLU A 483 -13.83 -54.33 -21.70
CA GLU A 483 -13.43 -55.45 -20.83
C GLU A 483 -13.50 -55.09 -19.35
N GLN A 484 -13.04 -53.89 -18.95
CA GLN A 484 -13.15 -53.42 -17.56
C GLN A 484 -14.61 -53.27 -17.14
N LYS A 485 -15.46 -52.66 -17.98
CA LYS A 485 -16.90 -52.57 -17.70
C LYS A 485 -17.56 -53.95 -17.56
N LEU A 486 -17.11 -54.94 -18.32
CA LEU A 486 -17.58 -56.33 -18.18
C LEU A 486 -17.05 -56.97 -16.88
N LYS A 487 -15.80 -56.69 -16.48
CA LYS A 487 -15.24 -57.11 -15.18
C LYS A 487 -16.02 -56.54 -14.01
N ASP A 488 -16.31 -55.24 -14.02
CA ASP A 488 -17.06 -54.58 -12.96
C ASP A 488 -18.48 -55.16 -12.86
N LYS A 489 -19.13 -55.42 -14.01
CA LYS A 489 -20.43 -56.10 -14.05
C LYS A 489 -20.37 -57.52 -13.50
N LEU A 490 -19.33 -58.29 -13.83
CA LEU A 490 -19.13 -59.63 -13.28
C LEU A 490 -18.90 -59.60 -11.78
N MET A 491 -18.06 -58.69 -11.29
CA MET A 491 -17.79 -58.54 -9.87
C MET A 491 -19.07 -58.13 -9.11
N ASN A 492 -19.86 -57.21 -9.67
CA ASN A 492 -21.18 -56.85 -9.14
C ASN A 492 -22.17 -58.03 -9.15
N MET A 493 -22.10 -58.91 -10.15
CA MET A 493 -22.92 -60.13 -10.18
C MET A 493 -22.48 -61.13 -9.11
N GLN A 494 -21.18 -61.23 -8.87
CA GLN A 494 -20.61 -62.13 -7.88
C GLN A 494 -20.91 -61.67 -6.45
N THR A 495 -20.83 -60.35 -6.17
CA THR A 495 -21.28 -59.78 -4.89
C THR A 495 -22.78 -59.96 -4.70
N TRP A 496 -23.58 -59.71 -5.74
CA TRP A 496 -25.03 -59.94 -5.67
C TRP A 496 -25.40 -61.40 -5.38
N LEU A 497 -24.72 -62.37 -6.00
CA LEU A 497 -24.91 -63.79 -5.70
C LEU A 497 -24.63 -64.12 -4.23
N SER A 498 -23.60 -63.50 -3.64
CA SER A 498 -23.28 -63.70 -2.22
C SER A 498 -24.31 -63.09 -1.26
N GLU A 499 -25.05 -62.08 -1.71
CA GLU A 499 -26.10 -61.39 -0.96
C GLU A 499 -27.50 -62.01 -1.16
N LEU A 500 -27.65 -62.98 -2.07
CA LEU A 500 -28.94 -63.61 -2.34
C LEU A 500 -29.31 -64.58 -1.21
N HIS A 501 -30.48 -64.40 -0.61
CA HIS A 501 -30.97 -65.22 0.50
C HIS A 501 -32.38 -65.76 0.23
N TYR A 502 -32.57 -67.07 0.39
CA TYR A 502 -33.89 -67.71 0.33
C TYR A 502 -34.68 -67.41 1.60
N ARG A 503 -35.93 -66.96 1.46
CA ARG A 503 -36.84 -66.71 2.58
C ARG A 503 -37.77 -67.90 2.75
N MET A 504 -37.58 -68.63 3.84
CA MET A 504 -38.36 -69.80 4.22
C MET A 504 -39.37 -69.43 5.31
N ALA A 505 -40.59 -69.95 5.23
CA ALA A 505 -41.62 -69.78 6.25
C ALA A 505 -42.25 -71.10 6.67
N LYS A 506 -42.68 -71.18 7.93
CA LYS A 506 -43.27 -72.39 8.50
C LYS A 506 -44.67 -72.65 7.90
N TYR A 507 -44.88 -73.83 7.31
CA TYR A 507 -46.19 -74.26 6.81
C TYR A 507 -47.15 -74.57 7.95
N LYS A 508 -48.41 -74.13 7.83
CA LYS A 508 -49.51 -74.51 8.73
C LYS A 508 -50.65 -75.12 7.90
N PRO A 509 -51.05 -76.38 8.11
CA PRO A 509 -52.14 -77.01 7.36
C PRO A 509 -53.51 -76.40 7.72
N PRO A 510 -54.48 -76.35 6.79
CA PRO A 510 -55.82 -75.86 7.08
C PRO A 510 -56.63 -76.87 7.93
N LEU A 511 -57.21 -76.41 9.04
CA LEU A 511 -58.06 -77.23 9.93
C LEU A 511 -59.46 -77.46 9.30
N LYS A 512 -59.94 -78.70 9.26
CA LYS A 512 -61.32 -79.05 8.85
C LYS A 512 -62.33 -78.63 9.91
N ILE A 513 -63.36 -77.87 9.54
CA ILE A 513 -64.53 -77.58 10.38
C ILE A 513 -65.62 -78.65 10.10
N THR A 514 -65.76 -79.65 10.95
CA THR A 514 -66.92 -80.56 10.94
C THR A 514 -68.02 -80.03 11.85
N THR A 515 -69.10 -79.49 11.27
CA THR A 515 -70.32 -79.17 12.02
C THR A 515 -71.17 -80.43 12.21
N VAL A 516 -71.11 -81.06 13.39
CA VAL A 516 -72.08 -82.11 13.79
C VAL A 516 -73.08 -81.49 14.78
N ARG A 517 -74.36 -81.47 14.37
CA ARG A 517 -75.50 -80.99 15.17
C ARG A 517 -76.17 -82.19 15.86
N ASN A 518 -76.57 -81.98 17.12
CA ASN A 518 -77.54 -82.75 17.95
C ASN A 518 -76.94 -83.89 18.80
N ARG A 519 -77.34 -84.14 20.06
CA ARG A 519 -78.46 -83.69 20.92
C ARG A 519 -78.13 -84.17 22.36
N ILE A 520 -78.13 -83.30 23.38
CA ILE A 520 -78.23 -83.66 24.81
C ILE A 520 -79.00 -82.52 25.50
N THR A 521 -80.33 -82.58 25.65
CA THR A 521 -81.18 -83.19 26.70
C THR A 521 -81.32 -82.40 28.02
N SER A 522 -82.60 -82.03 28.23
CA SER A 522 -83.42 -81.62 29.38
C SER A 522 -82.89 -80.86 30.60
N SER A 523 -81.64 -80.97 31.06
CA SER A 523 -81.19 -80.22 32.27
C SER A 523 -80.95 -78.73 31.98
N TYR A 524 -80.51 -78.42 30.76
CA TYR A 524 -80.18 -77.05 30.35
C TYR A 524 -81.40 -76.14 30.19
N ARG A 525 -82.59 -76.71 29.90
CA ARG A 525 -83.84 -75.94 29.76
C ARG A 525 -84.27 -75.30 31.09
N GLN A 526 -84.09 -75.95 32.24
CA GLN A 526 -84.42 -75.36 33.55
C GLN A 526 -83.44 -74.26 33.98
N ARG A 527 -82.16 -74.37 33.59
CA ARG A 527 -81.15 -73.33 33.87
C ARG A 527 -81.37 -72.07 33.03
N LEU A 528 -81.83 -72.21 31.78
CA LEU A 528 -82.20 -71.09 30.92
C LEU A 528 -83.46 -70.34 31.41
N SER A 529 -84.40 -71.02 32.08
CA SER A 529 -85.57 -70.37 32.69
C SER A 529 -85.16 -69.41 33.81
N ARG A 530 -84.26 -69.84 34.71
CA ARG A 530 -83.72 -68.96 35.77
C ARG A 530 -82.92 -67.79 35.20
N TYR A 531 -82.16 -68.00 34.12
CA TYR A 531 -81.43 -66.91 33.45
C TYR A 531 -82.36 -65.91 32.74
N ARG A 532 -83.53 -66.33 32.28
CA ARG A 532 -84.56 -65.44 31.71
C ARG A 532 -85.32 -64.66 32.79
N GLU A 533 -85.53 -65.26 33.97
CA GLU A 533 -86.12 -64.56 35.13
C GLU A 533 -85.16 -63.52 35.75
N LEU A 534 -83.85 -63.78 35.75
CA LEU A 534 -82.82 -62.92 36.39
C LEU A 534 -82.44 -61.64 35.62
N ARG A 535 -82.87 -61.45 34.37
CA ARG A 535 -82.60 -60.19 33.61
C ARG A 535 -83.83 -59.47 33.08
N ALA A 536 -85.04 -59.93 33.43
CA ALA A 536 -86.25 -59.13 33.36
C ALA A 536 -86.30 -58.02 34.45
N ARG A 537 -85.24 -57.84 35.26
CA ARG A 537 -85.20 -56.94 36.43
C ARG A 537 -84.16 -55.81 36.40
N THR A 538 -83.48 -55.53 35.29
CA THR A 538 -82.61 -54.33 35.13
C THR A 538 -82.55 -53.89 33.66
N PRO A 539 -82.81 -52.61 33.34
CA PRO A 539 -82.85 -52.14 31.97
C PRO A 539 -81.48 -51.62 31.51
N THR A 540 -81.14 -51.90 30.25
CA THR A 540 -80.06 -51.32 29.41
C THR A 540 -78.73 -52.11 29.25
N ALA A 541 -78.20 -52.00 28.01
CA ALA A 541 -76.89 -52.43 27.47
C ALA A 541 -76.76 -53.90 26.95
N ARG A 542 -76.77 -54.09 25.62
CA ARG A 542 -76.42 -55.36 24.94
C ARG A 542 -75.08 -55.27 24.21
N LYS A 543 -74.02 -55.70 24.91
CA LYS A 543 -72.77 -56.21 24.33
C LYS A 543 -72.90 -57.73 24.20
N THR A 544 -72.56 -58.30 23.05
CA THR A 544 -72.56 -59.75 22.81
C THR A 544 -71.18 -60.35 23.16
N PRO A 545 -71.09 -61.26 24.13
CA PRO A 545 -69.88 -62.02 24.37
C PRO A 545 -69.88 -63.30 23.52
N THR A 546 -68.81 -63.42 22.74
CA THR A 546 -68.00 -64.61 22.45
C THR A 546 -68.60 -65.97 22.80
N GLU A 547 -68.93 -66.76 21.76
CA GLU A 547 -69.01 -68.21 21.87
C GLU A 547 -67.59 -68.77 22.04
N VAL A 548 -67.33 -69.34 23.21
CA VAL A 548 -66.11 -70.09 23.52
C VAL A 548 -66.20 -71.44 22.80
N ILE A 549 -65.51 -71.56 21.68
CA ILE A 549 -65.32 -72.84 20.99
C ILE A 549 -64.08 -73.50 21.59
N VAL A 550 -64.31 -74.48 22.46
CA VAL A 550 -63.30 -75.44 22.90
C VAL A 550 -63.08 -76.42 21.75
N THR A 551 -61.89 -76.38 21.15
CA THR A 551 -61.36 -77.53 20.41
C THR A 551 -60.16 -78.04 21.20
N THR A 552 -60.28 -79.31 21.57
CA THR A 552 -59.32 -80.08 22.35
C THR A 552 -58.06 -80.31 21.52
N GLU A 553 -56.94 -79.78 21.99
CA GLU A 553 -55.60 -80.24 21.62
C GLU A 553 -55.41 -81.65 22.19
N SER A 554 -55.62 -82.67 21.38
CA SER A 554 -55.00 -83.95 21.64
C SER A 554 -54.77 -84.71 20.34
N SER A 555 -53.51 -85.14 20.19
CA SER A 555 -53.04 -86.20 19.31
C SER A 555 -53.08 -85.96 17.79
N ILE A 556 -52.19 -85.10 17.29
CA ILE A 556 -51.35 -85.43 16.11
C ILE A 556 -49.92 -84.91 16.36
N GLU A 557 -49.22 -85.53 17.31
CA GLU A 557 -47.75 -85.54 17.28
C GLU A 557 -47.33 -86.43 16.12
N THR A 558 -47.06 -85.80 14.97
CA THR A 558 -46.20 -86.21 13.83
C THR A 558 -46.61 -85.40 12.60
N ILE A 559 -46.53 -84.08 12.69
CA ILE A 559 -46.58 -83.21 11.51
C ILE A 559 -45.18 -82.61 11.42
N GLU A 560 -44.33 -83.21 10.59
CA GLU A 560 -43.01 -82.69 10.20
C GLU A 560 -43.10 -81.17 10.01
N GLU A 561 -42.25 -80.42 10.73
CA GLU A 561 -42.15 -78.97 10.63
C GLU A 561 -41.63 -78.57 9.24
N ALA A 562 -42.53 -78.54 8.26
CA ALA A 562 -42.18 -78.22 6.89
C ALA A 562 -42.05 -76.70 6.71
N TYR A 563 -40.91 -76.26 6.18
CA TYR A 563 -40.71 -74.90 5.72
C TYR A 563 -40.99 -74.81 4.22
N ILE A 564 -41.65 -73.73 3.81
CA ILE A 564 -42.04 -73.42 2.43
C ILE A 564 -41.29 -72.16 2.02
N MET A 565 -40.76 -72.17 0.80
CA MET A 565 -40.15 -71.00 0.19
C MET A 565 -41.22 -70.00 -0.24
N ILE A 566 -41.18 -68.76 0.28
CA ILE A 566 -42.17 -67.70 -0.03
C ILE A 566 -41.68 -66.79 -1.16
N ASN A 567 -40.38 -66.52 -1.24
CA ASN A 567 -39.81 -65.57 -2.20
C ASN A 567 -39.40 -66.21 -3.54
N SER A 568 -39.93 -67.38 -3.88
CA SER A 568 -39.58 -68.10 -5.11
C SER A 568 -39.83 -67.27 -6.37
N GLN A 569 -40.95 -66.55 -6.46
CA GLN A 569 -41.27 -65.71 -7.62
C GLN A 569 -40.38 -64.47 -7.75
N GLU A 570 -39.98 -63.88 -6.62
CA GLU A 570 -39.08 -62.72 -6.59
C GLU A 570 -37.66 -63.14 -7.00
N ILE A 571 -37.17 -64.27 -6.48
CA ILE A 571 -35.88 -64.85 -6.86
C ILE A 571 -35.87 -65.22 -8.34
N LEU A 572 -36.94 -65.84 -8.86
CA LEU A 572 -37.03 -66.20 -10.27
C LEU A 572 -36.98 -64.97 -11.19
N ARG A 573 -37.70 -63.89 -10.86
CA ARG A 573 -37.63 -62.63 -11.62
C ARG A 573 -36.22 -62.02 -11.60
N LEU A 574 -35.58 -62.00 -10.43
CA LEU A 574 -34.22 -61.47 -10.30
C LEU A 574 -33.20 -62.31 -11.08
N ILE A 575 -33.35 -63.63 -11.11
CA ILE A 575 -32.51 -64.52 -11.91
C ILE A 575 -32.78 -64.29 -13.41
N GLU A 576 -34.03 -64.10 -13.82
CA GLU A 576 -34.40 -63.80 -15.22
C GLU A 576 -33.83 -62.46 -15.70
N ASP A 577 -33.91 -61.41 -14.88
CA ASP A 577 -33.31 -60.10 -15.19
C ASP A 577 -31.79 -60.19 -15.34
N ARG A 578 -31.13 -61.03 -14.53
CA ARG A 578 -29.66 -61.23 -14.60
C ARG A 578 -29.25 -62.12 -15.76
N LEU A 579 -30.05 -63.14 -16.11
CA LEU A 579 -29.88 -63.93 -17.32
C LEU A 579 -30.03 -63.06 -18.57
N LEU A 580 -31.05 -62.19 -18.63
CA LEU A 580 -31.23 -61.23 -19.72
C LEU A 580 -30.03 -60.28 -19.85
N LEU A 581 -29.48 -59.81 -18.72
CA LEU A 581 -28.25 -59.03 -18.72
C LEU A 581 -27.05 -59.82 -19.24
N LEU A 582 -26.91 -61.10 -18.91
CA LEU A 582 -25.86 -61.95 -19.45
C LEU A 582 -26.05 -62.14 -20.96
N TYR A 583 -27.25 -62.56 -21.41
CA TYR A 583 -27.56 -62.79 -22.82
C TYR A 583 -27.37 -61.54 -23.69
N SER A 584 -27.74 -60.35 -23.19
CA SER A 584 -27.46 -59.09 -23.91
C SER A 584 -25.96 -58.80 -24.12
N ASN A 585 -25.08 -59.49 -23.39
CA ASN A 585 -23.63 -59.39 -23.53
C ASN A 585 -23.00 -60.58 -24.30
N GLU A 586 -23.77 -61.53 -24.84
CA GLU A 586 -23.28 -62.68 -25.64
C GLU A 586 -22.32 -62.34 -26.79
N PRO A 587 -22.59 -61.31 -27.63
CA PRO A 587 -21.73 -60.96 -28.75
C PRO A 587 -20.33 -60.51 -28.32
N PHE A 588 -20.16 -60.15 -27.04
CA PHE A 588 -18.91 -59.66 -26.49
C PHE A 588 -18.06 -60.78 -25.87
N HIS A 589 -18.65 -61.97 -25.63
CA HIS A 589 -17.92 -63.14 -25.12
C HIS A 589 -17.06 -63.83 -26.20
N SER A 590 -17.36 -63.63 -27.49
CA SER A 590 -16.60 -64.22 -28.60
C SER A 590 -15.18 -63.68 -28.71
N ASN A 591 -14.93 -62.46 -28.24
CA ASN A 591 -13.61 -61.82 -28.28
C ASN A 591 -12.76 -62.14 -27.02
N MET A 592 -13.30 -62.90 -26.07
CA MET A 592 -12.69 -63.15 -24.75
C MET A 592 -12.55 -64.64 -24.47
N ASP A 593 -11.68 -65.32 -25.22
CA ASP A 593 -11.47 -66.77 -25.13
C ASP A 593 -11.18 -67.24 -23.69
N ASN A 594 -10.39 -66.50 -22.91
CA ASN A 594 -10.02 -66.89 -21.55
C ASN A 594 -11.14 -66.77 -20.50
N ARG A 595 -12.25 -66.07 -20.79
CA ARG A 595 -13.34 -65.82 -19.81
C ARG A 595 -14.68 -66.38 -20.25
N ARG A 596 -14.76 -66.88 -21.49
CA ARG A 596 -15.94 -67.56 -22.02
C ARG A 596 -16.39 -68.71 -21.11
N ASP A 597 -15.43 -69.46 -20.55
CA ASP A 597 -15.71 -70.57 -19.64
C ASP A 597 -16.38 -70.10 -18.34
N GLN A 598 -15.97 -68.97 -17.77
CA GLN A 598 -16.59 -68.40 -16.57
C GLN A 598 -18.03 -67.95 -16.86
N PHE A 599 -18.26 -67.27 -17.98
CA PHE A 599 -19.60 -66.88 -18.39
C PHE A 599 -20.50 -68.10 -18.63
N GLN A 600 -20.00 -69.13 -19.33
CA GLN A 600 -20.73 -70.39 -19.54
C GLN A 600 -21.04 -71.12 -18.22
N GLN A 601 -20.13 -71.09 -17.25
CA GLN A 601 -20.41 -71.61 -15.92
C GLN A 601 -21.52 -70.82 -15.24
N TYR A 602 -21.53 -69.49 -15.31
CA TYR A 602 -22.60 -68.67 -14.76
C TYR A 602 -23.95 -68.93 -15.46
N TYR A 603 -24.00 -69.04 -16.80
CA TYR A 603 -25.23 -69.40 -17.51
C TYR A 603 -25.80 -70.72 -17.01
N ARG A 604 -24.96 -71.77 -16.94
CA ARG A 604 -25.37 -73.08 -16.45
C ARG A 604 -25.85 -73.02 -15.00
N LEU A 605 -25.15 -72.28 -14.13
CA LEU A 605 -25.55 -72.13 -12.74
C LEU A 605 -26.88 -71.41 -12.61
N PHE A 606 -27.09 -70.32 -13.35
CA PHE A 606 -28.35 -69.58 -13.31
C PHE A 606 -29.53 -70.37 -13.89
N ASP A 607 -29.34 -71.08 -15.00
CA ASP A 607 -30.37 -71.95 -15.57
C ASP A 607 -30.67 -73.12 -14.64
N ASN A 608 -29.65 -73.78 -14.07
CA ASN A 608 -29.87 -74.86 -13.10
C ASN A 608 -30.58 -74.37 -11.84
N VAL A 609 -30.19 -73.22 -11.29
CA VAL A 609 -30.85 -72.64 -10.10
C VAL A 609 -32.28 -72.22 -10.42
N LYS A 610 -32.53 -71.69 -11.62
CA LYS A 610 -33.87 -71.35 -12.10
C LYS A 610 -34.74 -72.60 -12.19
N GLU A 611 -34.28 -73.64 -12.90
CA GLU A 611 -34.99 -74.91 -13.04
C GLU A 611 -35.26 -75.56 -11.68
N MET A 612 -34.25 -75.63 -10.81
CA MET A 612 -34.40 -76.20 -9.47
C MET A 612 -35.37 -75.40 -8.61
N THR A 613 -35.36 -74.07 -8.69
CA THR A 613 -36.29 -73.21 -7.93
C THR A 613 -37.72 -73.34 -8.48
N GLN A 614 -37.90 -73.48 -9.79
CA GLN A 614 -39.19 -73.73 -10.43
C GLN A 614 -39.75 -75.11 -10.07
N LEU A 615 -38.94 -76.17 -10.21
CA LEU A 615 -39.29 -77.52 -9.81
C LEU A 615 -39.64 -77.58 -8.32
N TRP A 616 -38.84 -76.93 -7.46
CA TRP A 616 -39.14 -76.83 -6.03
C TRP A 616 -40.48 -76.14 -5.79
N PHE A 617 -40.74 -75.01 -6.45
CA PHE A 617 -42.00 -74.29 -6.30
C PHE A 617 -43.20 -75.11 -6.78
N GLU A 618 -43.10 -75.77 -7.93
CA GLU A 618 -44.18 -76.62 -8.46
C GLU A 618 -44.44 -77.85 -7.59
N THR A 619 -43.39 -78.54 -7.15
CA THR A 619 -43.51 -79.70 -6.27
C THR A 619 -44.05 -79.30 -4.91
N GLN A 620 -43.57 -78.18 -4.35
CA GLN A 620 -44.08 -77.60 -3.11
C GLN A 620 -45.57 -77.24 -3.24
N ASN A 621 -46.00 -76.61 -4.33
CA ASN A 621 -47.43 -76.29 -4.54
C ASN A 621 -48.29 -77.53 -4.72
N ARG A 622 -47.83 -78.52 -5.50
CA ARG A 622 -48.53 -79.81 -5.65
C ARG A 622 -48.60 -80.57 -4.33
N TRP A 623 -47.54 -80.54 -3.53
CA TRP A 623 -47.50 -81.15 -2.22
C TRP A 623 -48.41 -80.44 -1.21
N ILE A 624 -48.42 -79.10 -1.18
CA ILE A 624 -49.39 -78.31 -0.38
C ILE A 624 -50.81 -78.66 -0.81
N PHE A 625 -51.08 -78.73 -2.12
CA PHE A 625 -52.40 -79.09 -2.65
C PHE A 625 -52.81 -80.51 -2.24
N LEU A 626 -51.95 -81.52 -2.47
CA LEU A 626 -52.20 -82.90 -2.08
C LEU A 626 -52.38 -83.03 -0.57
N ARG A 627 -51.56 -82.35 0.23
CA ARG A 627 -51.68 -82.33 1.69
C ARG A 627 -52.96 -81.65 2.15
N SER A 628 -53.42 -80.61 1.46
CA SER A 628 -54.73 -79.98 1.74
C SER A 628 -55.93 -80.83 1.29
N ALA A 629 -55.75 -81.71 0.30
CA ALA A 629 -56.80 -82.58 -0.24
C ALA A 629 -56.90 -83.94 0.48
N LEU A 630 -55.78 -84.44 1.02
CA LEU A 630 -55.70 -85.68 1.82
C LEU A 630 -56.05 -85.47 3.29
N VAL A 631 -55.86 -84.24 3.81
CA VAL A 631 -56.35 -83.82 5.15
C VAL A 631 -57.83 -83.58 5.11
#